data_AF-A0A1Q7W073-F1
#
_entry.id   AF-A0A1Q7W073-F1
#
_cell.length_a   1.000
_cell.length_b   1.000
_cell.length_c   1.000
_cell.angle_alpha   90.00
_cell.angle_beta   90.00
_cell.angle_gamma   90.00
#
_symmetry.space_group_name_H-M   'P 1'
#
loop_
_entity.id
_entity.type
_entity.pdbx_description
1 polymer ?
#
loop_
_entity_poly.entity_id
_entity_poly.type
_entity_poly.pdbx_seq_one_letter_code
_entity_poly.pdbx_strand_id
1 'polypeptide(L)'
;MDWIVFDAMYPLPFGWRYQAGSPPHDSAPTETDLWITAQTYEFVAARSACAKCGADLRRKVDVGIVSGSHGQPETPWLIMVGARCRGWRRHRHTALVAERRGSLRFGELRPS
;
A
#
# COMPACT_ATOMS: atom_id res chain seq x y z
N MET A 1 -7.24 -15.96 2.81
CA MET A 1 -7.20 -14.71 2.02
C MET A 1 -5.97 -14.81 1.15
N ASP A 2 -6.09 -14.80 -0.18
CA ASP A 2 -4.93 -14.86 -1.08
C ASP A 2 -4.24 -13.49 -1.14
N TRP A 3 -3.03 -13.41 -0.61
CA TRP A 3 -2.22 -12.19 -0.65
C TRP A 3 -1.50 -12.12 -2.00
N ILE A 4 -1.93 -11.18 -2.84
CA ILE A 4 -1.32 -10.98 -4.16
C ILE A 4 0.04 -10.33 -3.95
N VAL A 5 1.11 -11.06 -4.31
CA VAL A 5 2.42 -10.47 -4.55
C VAL A 5 2.25 -9.49 -5.72
N PHE A 6 2.47 -8.20 -5.48
CA PHE A 6 2.30 -7.16 -6.49
C PHE A 6 3.42 -7.26 -7.53
N ASP A 7 3.21 -8.10 -8.54
CA ASP A 7 4.04 -8.10 -9.73
C ASP A 7 3.71 -6.85 -10.57
N ALA A 8 4.56 -5.84 -10.48
CA ALA A 8 4.78 -4.76 -11.45
C ALA A 8 3.59 -3.90 -11.99
N MET A 9 2.34 -4.06 -11.54
CA MET A 9 1.18 -3.45 -12.23
C MET A 9 0.72 -2.08 -11.70
N TYR A 10 1.39 -1.56 -10.68
CA TYR A 10 1.20 -0.20 -10.17
C TYR A 10 2.47 0.60 -10.46
N PRO A 11 2.40 1.73 -11.19
CA PRO A 11 3.52 2.65 -11.21
C PRO A 11 3.74 3.12 -9.77
N LEU A 12 4.82 2.61 -9.17
CA LEU A 12 5.28 3.05 -7.87
C LEU A 12 5.51 4.56 -7.96
N PRO A 13 5.03 5.38 -7.01
CA PRO A 13 5.39 6.79 -7.02
C PRO A 13 6.94 6.91 -6.93
N PHE A 14 7.55 7.53 -7.95
CA PHE A 14 8.95 7.97 -8.02
C PHE A 14 10.07 6.90 -7.93
N GLY A 15 10.48 6.30 -9.06
CA GLY A 15 11.84 5.74 -9.21
C GLY A 15 12.14 4.41 -8.51
N TRP A 16 11.14 3.74 -7.93
CA TRP A 16 11.31 2.43 -7.28
C TRP A 16 11.23 1.32 -8.35
N ARG A 17 12.16 0.37 -8.31
CA ARG A 17 12.09 -0.88 -9.06
C ARG A 17 11.58 -1.98 -8.13
N TYR A 18 10.54 -2.69 -8.57
CA TYR A 18 10.16 -3.96 -7.96
C TYR A 18 11.33 -4.95 -8.16
N GLN A 19 11.89 -5.44 -7.06
CA GLN A 19 12.73 -6.63 -7.08
C GLN A 19 11.99 -7.73 -6.32
N ALA A 20 11.65 -8.80 -7.03
CA ALA A 20 11.20 -10.05 -6.44
C ALA A 20 12.36 -10.69 -5.66
N GLY A 21 12.66 -10.15 -4.49
CA GLY A 21 13.54 -10.74 -3.50
C GLY A 21 12.70 -11.11 -2.30
N SER A 22 12.73 -12.38 -1.89
CA SER A 22 12.12 -12.82 -0.64
C SER A 22 12.69 -11.99 0.52
N PRO A 23 11.86 -11.35 1.36
CA PRO A 23 12.38 -10.58 2.49
C PRO A 23 13.12 -11.50 3.46
N PRO A 24 14.13 -11.00 4.20
CA PRO A 24 14.77 -11.77 5.26
C PRO A 24 13.72 -12.24 6.27
N HIS A 25 13.79 -13.54 6.61
CA HIS A 25 12.72 -14.32 7.25
C HIS A 25 12.27 -13.84 8.65
N ASP A 26 13.04 -12.99 9.34
CA ASP A 26 12.74 -12.51 10.70
C ASP A 26 12.04 -11.14 10.74
N SER A 27 11.70 -10.58 9.58
CA SER A 27 11.19 -9.21 9.50
C SER A 27 10.18 -9.05 8.39
N ALA A 28 9.39 -10.06 8.03
CA ALA A 28 8.29 -9.86 7.07
C ALA A 28 7.04 -9.34 7.80
N PRO A 29 6.18 -8.52 7.15
CA PRO A 29 4.92 -8.11 7.77
C PRO A 29 4.07 -9.35 8.05
N THR A 30 3.49 -9.40 9.24
CA THR A 30 2.64 -10.51 9.64
C THR A 30 1.30 -10.46 8.91
N GLU A 31 0.58 -11.59 8.89
CA GLU A 31 -0.81 -11.60 8.38
C GLU A 31 -1.70 -10.61 9.15
N THR A 32 -1.42 -10.40 10.44
CA THR A 32 -2.10 -9.41 11.27
C THR A 32 -1.80 -7.99 10.79
N ASP A 33 -0.55 -7.68 10.43
CA ASP A 33 -0.19 -6.36 9.90
C ASP A 33 -0.89 -6.08 8.57
N LEU A 34 -0.95 -7.07 7.69
CA LEU A 34 -1.66 -6.98 6.41
C LEU A 34 -3.17 -6.79 6.62
N TRP A 35 -3.77 -7.54 7.54
CA TRP A 35 -5.18 -7.44 7.87
C TRP A 35 -5.54 -6.08 8.50
N ILE A 36 -4.77 -5.61 9.49
CA ILE A 36 -4.93 -4.28 10.10
C ILE A 36 -4.78 -3.20 9.03
N THR A 37 -3.78 -3.35 8.14
CA THR A 37 -3.57 -2.41 7.04
C THR A 37 -4.75 -2.36 6.11
N ALA A 38 -5.25 -3.51 5.65
CA ALA A 38 -6.43 -3.58 4.79
C ALA A 38 -7.63 -2.90 5.46
N GLN A 39 -8.00 -3.29 6.68
CA GLN A 39 -9.17 -2.74 7.37
C GLN A 39 -9.07 -1.22 7.58
N THR A 40 -7.89 -0.73 7.94
CA THR A 40 -7.65 0.70 8.14
C THR A 40 -7.90 1.48 6.84
N TYR A 41 -7.34 1.05 5.72
CA TYR A 41 -7.52 1.77 4.46
C TYR A 41 -8.87 1.52 3.79
N GLU A 42 -9.54 0.39 4.03
CA GLU A 42 -10.93 0.21 3.62
C GLU A 42 -11.83 1.24 4.31
N PHE A 43 -11.62 1.47 5.61
CA PHE A 43 -12.34 2.50 6.37
C PHE A 43 -12.03 3.91 5.86
N VAL A 44 -10.75 4.23 5.64
CA VAL A 44 -10.33 5.54 5.10
C VAL A 44 -10.93 5.76 3.71
N ALA A 45 -10.81 4.79 2.80
CA ALA A 45 -11.33 4.90 1.45
C ALA A 45 -12.86 5.03 1.43
N ALA A 46 -13.57 4.32 2.31
CA ALA A 46 -15.02 4.45 2.44
C ALA A 46 -15.51 5.86 2.83
N ARG A 47 -14.62 6.69 3.40
CA ARG A 47 -14.93 8.06 3.87
C ARG A 47 -14.21 9.14 3.07
N SER A 48 -13.47 8.78 2.03
CA SER A 48 -12.61 9.70 1.28
C SER A 48 -13.13 9.94 -0.13
N ALA A 49 -13.00 11.19 -0.58
CA ALA A 49 -13.20 11.57 -1.97
C ALA A 49 -11.88 11.55 -2.74
N CYS A 50 -11.96 11.29 -4.05
CA CYS A 50 -10.83 11.38 -4.95
C CYS A 50 -10.35 12.83 -5.07
N ALA A 51 -9.13 13.13 -4.63
CA ALA A 51 -8.55 14.46 -4.78
C ALA A 51 -8.42 14.94 -6.25
N LYS A 52 -8.47 14.03 -7.24
CA LYS A 52 -8.43 14.38 -8.67
C LYS A 52 -9.81 14.73 -9.26
N CYS A 53 -10.91 14.17 -8.75
CA CYS A 53 -12.23 14.34 -9.39
C CYS A 53 -13.44 14.41 -8.44
N GLY A 54 -13.22 14.47 -7.13
CA GLY A 54 -14.27 14.56 -6.12
C GLY A 54 -15.12 13.30 -5.88
N ALA A 55 -15.10 12.33 -6.80
CA ALA A 55 -15.87 11.09 -6.64
C ALA A 55 -15.34 10.22 -5.49
N ASP A 56 -16.24 9.52 -4.78
CA ASP A 56 -15.88 8.63 -3.68
C ASP A 56 -14.85 7.57 -4.08
N LEU A 57 -13.98 7.20 -3.13
CA LEU A 57 -13.14 6.03 -3.29
C LEU A 57 -13.94 4.73 -3.10
N ARG A 58 -13.49 3.66 -3.76
CA ARG A 58 -14.03 2.32 -3.53
C ARG A 58 -13.65 1.87 -2.13
N ARG A 59 -14.59 1.21 -1.44
CA ARG A 59 -14.37 0.67 -0.11
C ARG A 59 -13.28 -0.42 -0.07
N LYS A 60 -13.22 -1.27 -1.11
CA LYS A 60 -12.24 -2.34 -1.20
C LYS A 60 -10.91 -1.80 -1.70
N VAL A 61 -9.83 -2.12 -0.98
CA VAL A 61 -8.45 -1.80 -1.33
C VAL A 61 -7.67 -3.06 -1.68
N ASP A 62 -6.62 -2.90 -2.47
CA ASP A 62 -5.65 -3.95 -2.74
C ASP A 62 -4.43 -3.73 -1.84
N VAL A 63 -3.90 -4.79 -1.23
CA VAL A 63 -2.74 -4.73 -0.32
C VAL A 63 -1.67 -5.69 -0.81
N GLY A 64 -0.42 -5.23 -0.84
CA GLY A 64 0.73 -6.05 -1.24
C GLY A 64 2.00 -5.65 -0.52
N ILE A 65 3.01 -6.52 -0.56
CA ILE A 65 4.32 -6.27 0.05
C ILE A 65 5.30 -5.87 -1.06
N VAL A 66 6.10 -4.83 -0.82
CA VAL A 66 7.21 -4.44 -1.67
C VAL A 66 8.48 -4.31 -0.84
N SER A 67 9.62 -4.63 -1.43
CA SER A 67 10.92 -4.47 -0.78
C SER A 67 11.21 -3.00 -0.50
N GLY A 68 11.76 -2.71 0.68
CA GLY A 68 12.28 -1.37 0.99
C GLY A 68 13.43 -1.01 0.05
N SER A 69 13.62 0.28 -0.24
CA SER A 69 14.74 0.73 -1.08
C SER A 69 16.08 0.50 -0.38
N HIS A 70 17.08 0.07 -1.15
CA HIS A 70 18.50 0.10 -0.76
C HIS A 70 18.87 1.53 -0.33
N GLY A 71 18.97 1.77 0.98
CA GLY A 71 19.25 3.10 1.55
C GLY A 71 18.55 3.37 2.88
N GLN A 72 17.50 2.61 3.21
CA GLN A 72 16.88 2.60 4.54
C GLN A 72 17.01 1.22 5.17
N PRO A 73 18.14 0.90 5.83
CA PRO A 73 18.35 -0.41 6.46
C PRO A 73 17.33 -0.71 7.58
N GLU A 74 16.63 0.31 8.08
CA GLU A 74 15.61 0.19 9.12
C GLU A 74 14.21 -0.20 8.62
N THR A 75 14.00 -0.31 7.30
CA THR A 75 12.68 -0.59 6.71
C THR A 75 12.78 -1.67 5.61
N PRO A 76 12.98 -2.94 5.97
CA PRO A 76 13.25 -4.01 4.98
C PRO A 76 12.08 -4.27 4.01
N TRP A 77 10.86 -3.87 4.39
CA TRP A 77 9.65 -4.01 3.60
C TRP A 77 8.74 -2.80 3.74
N LEU A 78 7.83 -2.66 2.79
CA LEU A 78 6.72 -1.74 2.83
C LEU A 78 5.45 -2.52 2.43
N ILE A 79 4.34 -2.23 3.10
CA ILE A 79 3.03 -2.65 2.63
C ILE A 79 2.50 -1.53 1.73
N MET A 80 2.28 -1.85 0.46
CA MET A 80 1.62 -0.99 -0.50
C MET A 80 0.11 -1.20 -0.44
N VAL A 81 -0.63 -0.09 -0.41
CA VAL A 81 -2.08 -0.11 -0.51
C VAL A 81 -2.51 0.62 -1.76
N GLY A 82 -3.35 -0.02 -2.58
CA GLY A 82 -3.96 0.54 -3.77
C GLY A 82 -5.46 0.73 -3.59
N ALA A 83 -5.97 1.93 -3.92
CA ALA A 83 -7.39 2.22 -4.00
C ALA A 83 -7.73 2.84 -5.36
N ARG A 84 -9.01 2.81 -5.73
CA ARG A 84 -9.52 3.44 -6.96
C ARG A 84 -10.77 4.24 -6.68
N CYS A 85 -10.93 5.38 -7.35
CA CYS A 85 -12.19 6.13 -7.27
C CYS A 85 -13.32 5.48 -8.06
N ARG A 86 -14.56 5.86 -7.73
CA ARG A 86 -15.78 5.48 -8.44
C ARG A 86 -16.10 6.38 -9.64
N GLY A 87 -15.29 7.40 -9.90
CA GLY A 87 -15.41 8.26 -11.08
C GLY A 87 -15.11 7.52 -12.38
N TRP A 88 -15.53 8.09 -13.51
CA TRP A 88 -15.45 7.43 -14.82
C TRP A 88 -14.02 7.04 -15.23
N ARG A 89 -13.02 7.89 -14.96
CA ARG A 89 -11.60 7.62 -15.22
C ARG A 89 -10.95 6.64 -14.23
N ARG A 90 -11.65 6.32 -13.12
CA ARG A 90 -11.17 5.43 -12.05
C ARG A 90 -9.73 5.74 -11.61
N HIS A 91 -9.49 6.99 -11.20
CA HIS A 91 -8.18 7.43 -10.69
C HIS A 91 -7.68 6.53 -9.57
N ARG A 92 -6.40 6.20 -9.63
CA ARG A 92 -5.71 5.36 -8.66
C ARG A 92 -5.19 6.22 -7.52
N HIS A 93 -5.20 5.63 -6.33
CA HIS A 93 -4.61 6.18 -5.13
C HIS A 93 -3.73 5.12 -4.51
N THR A 94 -2.59 5.54 -3.95
CA THR A 94 -1.68 4.65 -3.26
C THR A 94 -1.33 5.20 -1.89
N ALA A 95 -1.05 4.29 -0.96
CA ALA A 95 -0.45 4.59 0.31
C ALA A 95 0.63 3.56 0.61
N LEU A 96 1.53 3.92 1.50
CA LEU A 96 2.59 3.04 1.99
C LEU A 96 2.43 2.90 3.51
N VAL A 97 2.64 1.69 4.00
CA VAL A 97 2.79 1.40 5.42
C VAL A 97 4.16 0.78 5.62
N ALA A 98 4.87 1.31 6.61
CA ALA A 98 6.20 0.86 6.98
C ALA A 98 6.20 0.49 8.45
N GLU A 99 7.00 -0.49 8.85
CA GLU A 99 7.36 -0.64 10.25
C GLU A 99 8.44 0.38 10.61
N ARG A 100 8.28 1.04 11.75
CA ARG A 100 9.33 1.88 12.33
C ARG A 100 9.36 1.70 13.83
N ARG A 101 10.46 1.15 14.35
CA ARG A 101 10.68 0.88 15.79
C ARG A 101 9.57 -0.01 16.40
N GLY A 102 9.19 -1.10 15.73
CA GLY A 102 8.18 -2.03 16.26
C GLY A 102 6.73 -1.56 16.11
N SER A 103 6.45 -0.60 15.24
CA SER A 103 5.08 -0.09 15.04
C SER A 103 4.82 0.26 13.59
N LEU A 104 3.61 -0.06 13.11
CA LEU A 104 3.15 0.32 11.79
C LEU A 104 2.94 1.83 11.68
N ARG A 105 3.51 2.43 10.64
CA ARG A 105 3.36 3.82 10.26
C ARG A 105 2.52 3.91 9.01
N PHE A 106 1.32 4.45 9.16
CA PHE A 106 0.36 4.61 8.07
C PHE A 106 0.61 5.91 7.32
N GLY A 107 0.93 5.78 6.03
CA GLY A 107 1.02 6.92 5.13
C GLY A 107 -0.34 7.48 4.72
N GLU A 108 -0.32 8.61 4.04
CA GLU A 108 -1.53 9.19 3.47
C GLU A 108 -1.91 8.49 2.16
N LEU A 109 -3.21 8.34 1.93
CA LEU A 109 -3.73 7.85 0.66
C LEU A 109 -3.72 8.96 -0.39
N ARG A 110 -2.74 8.94 -1.29
CA ARG A 110 -2.51 10.01 -2.28
C ARG A 110 -2.84 9.54 -3.69
N PRO A 111 -3.28 10.44 -4.59
CA PRO A 111 -3.43 10.10 -6.00
C PRO A 111 -2.08 9.69 -6.60
N SER A 112 -2.04 8.54 -7.29
CA SER A 112 -0.92 8.12 -8.14
C SER A 112 -1.06 8.67 -9.55
#